data_AF-A0A7S1UWT7-F1
#
_entry.id   AF-A0A7S1UWT7-F1
#
_cell.length_a   1.000
_cell.length_b   1.000
_cell.length_c   1.000
_cell.angle_alpha   90.00
_cell.angle_beta   90.00
_cell.angle_gamma   90.00
#
_symmetry.space_group_name_H-M   'P 1'
#
loop_
_entity.id
_entity.type
_entity.pdbx_description
1 polymer ?
#
loop_
_entity_poly.entity_id
_entity_poly.type
_entity_poly.pdbx_seq_one_letter_code
_entity_poly.pdbx_strand_id
1 'polypeptide(L)'
;EIYTTYNFCTDCGNRDFGYGTPEIMRDYGFVENFPQRWFLGLRFSFYLDEEYDKNDEKTGKLFVEWLSKKKPKKSRKVWMRSILYRLQDVADFALDSPDPAIPANELDLITGYHKAAMTAIE
;
A
#
# COMPACT_ATOMS: atom_id res chain seq x y z
N GLU A 1 -22.98 -7.21 -5.30
CA GLU A 1 -22.47 -6.03 -6.02
C GLU A 1 -21.28 -6.43 -6.87
N ILE A 2 -21.16 -5.86 -8.07
CA ILE A 2 -20.03 -6.09 -8.96
C ILE A 2 -18.86 -5.29 -8.39
N TYR A 3 -17.98 -5.96 -7.64
CA TYR A 3 -16.71 -5.41 -7.17
C TYR A 3 -15.80 -5.20 -8.38
N THR A 4 -16.03 -4.12 -9.11
CA THR A 4 -15.03 -3.57 -10.03
C THR A 4 -13.92 -3.07 -9.12
N THR A 5 -12.86 -3.86 -8.93
CA THR A 5 -11.70 -3.44 -8.14
C THR A 5 -11.11 -2.22 -8.83
N TYR A 6 -11.12 -1.07 -8.16
CA TYR A 6 -10.59 0.18 -8.69
C TYR A 6 -9.10 0.03 -9.04
N ASN A 7 -8.39 -0.86 -8.35
CA ASN A 7 -7.00 -1.24 -8.60
C ASN A 7 -6.75 -2.00 -9.92
N PHE A 8 -7.74 -2.73 -10.46
CA PHE A 8 -7.60 -3.54 -11.68
C PHE A 8 -8.67 -3.28 -12.74
N CYS A 9 -9.39 -2.18 -12.59
CA CYS A 9 -10.43 -1.81 -13.53
C CYS A 9 -9.85 -1.52 -14.91
N THR A 10 -10.16 -2.38 -15.87
CA THR A 10 -9.70 -2.31 -17.26
C THR A 10 -10.34 -1.17 -18.06
N ASP A 11 -11.43 -0.57 -17.57
CA ASP A 11 -12.21 0.46 -18.28
C ASP A 11 -12.45 1.73 -17.42
N CYS A 12 -11.55 2.00 -16.47
CA CYS A 12 -11.67 3.15 -15.56
C CYS A 12 -11.03 4.45 -16.12
N GLY A 13 -10.91 4.57 -17.45
CA GLY A 13 -10.34 5.75 -18.13
C GLY A 13 -8.83 5.94 -17.89
N ASN A 14 -8.38 7.18 -17.69
CA ASN A 14 -6.95 7.55 -17.52
C ASN A 14 -6.28 7.03 -16.23
N ARG A 15 -6.96 6.20 -15.43
CA ARG A 15 -6.45 5.65 -14.16
C ARG A 15 -5.60 4.38 -14.33
N ASP A 16 -5.47 3.86 -15.55
CA ASP A 16 -4.71 2.63 -15.78
C ASP A 16 -3.18 2.81 -15.53
N PHE A 17 -2.68 4.05 -15.59
CA PHE A 17 -1.27 4.37 -15.37
C PHE A 17 -1.06 5.28 -14.15
N GLY A 18 -0.40 4.74 -13.12
CA GLY A 18 0.03 5.55 -11.97
C GLY A 18 -1.07 5.84 -10.94
N TYR A 19 -2.21 5.17 -11.02
CA TYR A 19 -3.27 5.23 -10.02
C TYR A 19 -3.41 3.86 -9.36
N GLY A 20 -3.37 3.81 -8.03
CA GLY A 20 -3.55 2.58 -7.26
C GLY A 20 -3.96 2.86 -5.83
N THR A 21 -3.58 1.98 -4.92
CA THR A 21 -3.91 2.05 -3.49
C THR A 21 -3.64 3.41 -2.85
N PRO A 22 -2.49 4.10 -3.10
CA PRO A 22 -2.25 5.44 -2.56
C PRO A 22 -3.31 6.46 -2.98
N GLU A 23 -3.66 6.48 -4.26
CA GLU A 23 -4.63 7.42 -4.80
C GLU A 23 -6.06 7.09 -4.36
N ILE A 24 -6.41 5.80 -4.28
CA ILE A 24 -7.73 5.35 -3.78
C ILE A 24 -7.90 5.75 -2.32
N MET A 25 -6.89 5.51 -1.48
CA MET A 25 -6.93 5.91 -0.08
C MET A 25 -7.10 7.43 0.07
N ARG A 26 -6.37 8.22 -0.72
CA ARG A 26 -6.48 9.69 -0.70
C ARG A 26 -7.87 10.16 -1.15
N ASP A 27 -8.39 9.61 -2.24
CA ASP A 27 -9.59 10.13 -2.91
C ASP A 27 -10.89 9.62 -2.28
N TYR A 28 -10.88 8.40 -1.72
CA TYR A 28 -12.09 7.74 -1.21
C TYR A 28 -12.01 7.32 0.26
N GLY A 29 -10.86 7.44 0.92
CA GLY A 29 -10.73 7.14 2.35
C GLY A 29 -10.79 5.64 2.69
N PHE A 30 -10.53 4.74 1.74
CA PHE A 30 -10.45 3.31 1.99
C PHE A 30 -9.29 2.66 1.22
N VAL A 31 -8.89 1.48 1.67
CA VAL A 31 -7.90 0.62 0.99
C VAL A 31 -8.63 -0.63 0.51
N GLU A 32 -8.47 -0.98 -0.76
CA GLU A 32 -9.08 -2.19 -1.31
C GLU A 32 -8.47 -3.47 -0.71
N ASN A 33 -9.27 -4.54 -0.70
CA ASN A 33 -8.78 -5.89 -0.42
C ASN A 33 -7.69 -6.29 -1.43
N PHE A 34 -6.86 -7.24 -1.03
CA PHE A 34 -5.83 -7.79 -1.91
C PHE A 34 -6.43 -8.49 -3.15
N PRO A 35 -5.72 -8.47 -4.30
CA PRO A 35 -4.43 -7.81 -4.53
C PRO A 35 -4.52 -6.28 -4.57
N GLN A 36 -3.42 -5.61 -4.25
CA GLN A 36 -3.28 -4.16 -4.23
C GLN A 36 -2.22 -3.69 -5.22
N ARG A 37 -2.46 -2.56 -5.89
CA ARG A 37 -1.52 -1.95 -6.84
C ARG A 37 -0.93 -0.68 -6.26
N TRP A 38 0.39 -0.55 -6.26
CA TRP A 38 1.09 0.55 -5.63
C TRP A 38 1.95 1.32 -6.63
N PHE A 39 1.79 2.64 -6.64
CA PHE A 39 2.64 3.57 -7.38
C PHE A 39 3.21 4.63 -6.42
N LEU A 40 4.48 4.47 -6.05
CA LEU A 40 5.20 5.42 -5.22
C LEU A 40 6.14 6.25 -6.11
N GLY A 41 5.55 7.20 -6.82
CA GLY A 41 6.20 8.00 -7.86
C GLY A 41 6.65 7.17 -9.07
N LEU A 42 7.56 7.70 -9.89
CA LEU A 42 7.98 7.07 -11.16
C LEU A 42 8.92 5.86 -11.00
N ARG A 43 9.33 5.52 -9.78
CA ARG A 43 10.46 4.60 -9.54
C ARG A 43 10.10 3.34 -8.76
N PHE A 44 8.95 3.32 -8.12
CA PHE A 44 8.48 2.20 -7.30
C PHE A 44 7.06 1.90 -7.68
N SER A 45 6.88 0.75 -8.32
CA SER A 45 5.59 0.29 -8.79
C SER A 45 5.53 -1.21 -8.61
N PHE A 46 4.56 -1.71 -7.84
CA PHE A 46 4.45 -3.12 -7.48
C PHE A 46 3.00 -3.52 -7.19
N TYR A 47 2.72 -4.81 -7.29
CA TYR A 47 1.56 -5.44 -6.66
C TYR A 47 1.95 -5.98 -5.29
N LEU A 48 1.02 -5.89 -4.35
CA LEU A 48 1.10 -6.48 -3.03
C LEU A 48 -0.11 -7.41 -2.89
N ASP A 49 0.12 -8.65 -2.47
CA ASP A 49 -0.94 -9.66 -2.36
C ASP A 49 -0.66 -10.63 -1.21
N GLU A 50 -1.67 -11.40 -0.82
CA GLU A 50 -1.60 -12.41 0.24
C GLU A 50 -1.00 -13.71 -0.29
N GLU A 51 -0.12 -14.32 0.49
CA GLU A 51 0.39 -15.67 0.21
C GLU A 51 -0.60 -16.72 0.71
N TYR A 52 -0.98 -17.63 -0.18
CA TYR A 52 -1.85 -18.78 0.10
C TYR A 52 -1.01 -20.05 0.20
N ASP A 53 -1.38 -20.95 1.11
CA ASP A 53 -0.70 -22.23 1.25
C ASP A 53 -1.18 -23.23 0.17
N LYS A 54 -0.65 -24.46 0.22
CA LYS A 54 -1.03 -25.52 -0.73
C LYS A 54 -2.49 -25.97 -0.64
N ASN A 55 -3.21 -25.58 0.42
CA ASN A 55 -4.61 -25.87 0.64
C ASN A 55 -5.51 -24.66 0.34
N ASP A 56 -4.96 -23.59 -0.25
CA ASP A 56 -5.65 -22.32 -0.53
C ASP A 56 -6.07 -21.56 0.75
N GLU A 57 -5.37 -21.80 1.87
CA GLU A 57 -5.59 -21.07 3.11
C GLU A 57 -4.61 -19.89 3.24
N LYS A 58 -5.11 -18.76 3.76
CA LYS A 58 -4.29 -17.56 3.98
C LYS A 58 -3.17 -17.85 4.98
N THR A 59 -1.93 -17.65 4.56
CA THR A 59 -0.76 -17.81 5.44
C THR A 59 -0.55 -16.63 6.39
N GLY A 60 -1.22 -15.49 6.12
CA GLY A 60 -1.00 -14.22 6.80
C GLY A 60 0.27 -13.49 6.35
N LYS A 61 1.01 -14.03 5.38
CA LYS A 61 2.17 -13.37 4.76
C LYS A 61 1.75 -12.60 3.52
N LEU A 62 2.51 -11.56 3.22
CA LEU A 62 2.36 -10.76 2.01
C LEU A 62 3.55 -11.01 1.08
N PHE A 63 3.29 -11.00 -0.23
CA PHE A 63 4.34 -11.01 -1.24
C PHE A 63 4.23 -9.80 -2.17
N VAL A 64 5.37 -9.45 -2.78
CA VAL A 64 5.51 -8.25 -3.61
C VAL A 64 5.95 -8.64 -5.01
N GLU A 65 5.14 -8.28 -6.00
CA GLU A 65 5.47 -8.43 -7.42
C GLU A 65 5.81 -7.06 -8.03
N TRP A 66 7.03 -6.88 -8.53
CA TRP A 66 7.45 -5.60 -9.10
C TRP A 66 6.92 -5.44 -10.54
N LEU A 67 6.18 -4.37 -10.79
CA LEU A 67 5.65 -4.03 -12.12
C LEU A 67 6.74 -3.76 -13.16
N SER A 68 7.90 -3.30 -12.70
CA SER A 68 9.06 -3.12 -13.57
C SER A 68 9.91 -4.39 -13.61
N LYS A 69 10.45 -4.72 -14.80
CA LYS A 69 11.36 -5.87 -15.00
C LYS A 69 12.60 -5.86 -14.10
N LYS A 70 12.95 -4.70 -13.52
CA LYS A 70 14.12 -4.54 -12.66
C LYS A 70 13.68 -4.04 -11.29
N LYS A 71 13.85 -4.88 -10.26
CA LYS A 71 13.67 -4.46 -8.86
C LYS A 71 14.51 -3.18 -8.59
N PRO A 72 14.03 -2.26 -7.73
CA PRO A 72 14.79 -1.07 -7.38
C PRO A 72 16.17 -1.44 -6.81
N LYS A 73 17.20 -0.67 -7.18
CA LYS A 73 18.55 -0.83 -6.62
C LYS A 73 18.50 -0.71 -5.09
N LYS A 74 19.38 -1.43 -4.38
CA LYS A 74 19.48 -1.40 -2.91
C LYS A 74 19.52 0.02 -2.34
N SER A 75 20.28 0.93 -2.93
CA SER A 75 20.36 2.33 -2.49
C SER A 75 19.02 3.07 -2.55
N ARG A 76 18.19 2.76 -3.56
CA ARG A 76 16.84 3.34 -3.68
C ARG A 76 15.90 2.77 -2.63
N LYS A 77 15.96 1.45 -2.37
CA LYS A 77 15.22 0.84 -1.27
C LYS A 77 15.58 1.49 0.07
N VAL A 78 16.87 1.69 0.35
CA VAL A 78 17.34 2.38 1.57
C VAL A 78 16.79 3.81 1.69
N TRP A 79 16.81 4.58 0.59
CA TRP A 79 16.24 5.92 0.57
C TRP A 79 14.72 5.93 0.81
N MET A 80 13.97 5.03 0.17
CA MET A 80 12.53 4.97 0.38
C MET A 80 12.21 4.51 1.82
N ARG A 81 13.00 3.57 2.35
CA ARG A 81 12.89 3.13 3.74
C ARG A 81 13.12 4.28 4.72
N SER A 82 14.10 5.15 4.48
CA SER A 82 14.30 6.30 5.37
C SER A 82 13.15 7.31 5.31
N ILE A 83 12.50 7.47 4.16
CA ILE A 83 11.28 8.27 4.05
C ILE A 83 10.14 7.64 4.85
N LEU A 84 9.90 6.35 4.68
CA LEU A 84 8.84 5.66 5.40
C LEU A 84 9.09 5.65 6.91
N TYR A 85 10.32 5.42 7.37
CA TYR A 85 10.63 5.55 8.80
C TYR A 85 10.39 6.95 9.32
N ARG A 86 10.72 8.01 8.55
CA ARG A 86 10.38 9.38 8.96
C ARG A 86 8.88 9.62 9.03
N LEU A 87 8.12 9.03 8.11
CA LEU A 87 6.66 9.10 8.16
C LEU A 87 6.10 8.30 9.34
N GLN A 88 6.71 7.16 9.68
CA GLN A 88 6.34 6.38 10.86
C GLN A 88 6.61 7.17 12.13
N ASP A 89 7.78 7.79 12.25
CA ASP A 89 8.17 8.60 13.41
C ASP A 89 7.21 9.79 13.62
N VAL A 90 6.83 10.46 12.53
CA VAL A 90 5.80 11.51 12.56
C VAL A 90 4.43 10.94 12.93
N ALA A 91 4.08 9.76 12.40
CA ALA A 91 2.82 9.10 12.71
C ALA A 91 2.78 8.67 14.18
N ASP A 92 3.79 7.97 14.69
CA ASP A 92 3.91 7.55 16.09
C ASP A 92 3.77 8.74 17.03
N PHE A 93 4.47 9.84 16.75
CA PHE A 93 4.32 11.07 17.53
C PHE A 93 2.88 11.63 17.52
N ALA A 94 2.20 11.59 16.37
CA ALA A 94 0.82 12.06 16.23
C ALA A 94 -0.21 11.05 16.78
N LEU A 95 0.11 9.75 16.77
CA LEU A 95 -0.74 8.64 17.19
C LEU A 95 -0.57 8.30 18.67
N ASP A 96 0.50 8.76 19.33
CA ASP A 96 0.69 8.64 20.79
C ASP A 96 -0.35 9.47 21.56
N SER A 97 -0.95 10.47 20.93
CA SER A 97 -2.08 11.23 21.47
C SER A 97 -2.98 11.66 20.32
N PRO A 98 -3.72 10.71 19.71
CA PRO A 98 -4.54 11.01 18.56
C PRO A 98 -5.68 11.92 19.03
N ASP A 99 -6.05 12.89 18.19
CA ASP A 99 -7.22 13.73 18.46
C ASP A 99 -8.43 12.80 18.64
N PRO A 100 -9.16 12.87 19.77
CA PRO A 100 -10.32 12.00 20.02
C PRO A 100 -11.44 12.18 19.00
N ALA A 101 -11.42 13.25 18.20
CA ALA A 101 -12.31 13.43 17.06
C ALA A 101 -12.00 12.51 15.87
N ILE A 102 -10.81 11.92 15.80
CA ILE A 102 -10.41 10.99 14.74
C ILE A 102 -10.92 9.58 15.07
N PRO A 103 -11.77 8.96 14.22
CA PRO A 103 -12.25 7.61 14.44
C PRO A 103 -11.14 6.57 14.44
N ALA A 104 -11.22 5.57 15.33
CA ALA A 104 -10.21 4.51 15.44
C ALA A 104 -9.98 3.74 14.12
N ASN A 105 -11.04 3.54 13.32
CA ASN A 105 -10.92 2.87 12.03
C ASN A 105 -10.08 3.66 11.01
N GLU A 106 -10.06 4.99 11.09
CA GLU A 106 -9.20 5.82 10.23
C GLU A 106 -7.72 5.69 10.64
N LEU A 107 -7.45 5.61 11.96
CA LEU A 107 -6.11 5.37 12.47
C LEU A 107 -5.59 3.99 12.04
N ASP A 108 -6.40 2.95 12.20
CA ASP A 108 -6.06 1.59 11.76
C ASP A 108 -5.77 1.53 10.25
N LEU A 109 -6.56 2.24 9.44
CA LEU A 109 -6.35 2.33 8.00
C LEU A 109 -4.99 2.97 7.66
N ILE A 110 -4.65 4.09 8.30
CA ILE A 110 -3.37 4.79 8.10
C ILE A 110 -2.20 3.90 8.51
N THR A 111 -2.29 3.25 9.67
CA THR A 111 -1.25 2.34 10.14
C THR A 111 -1.10 1.12 9.22
N GLY A 112 -2.19 0.54 8.75
CA GLY A 112 -2.18 -0.58 7.80
C GLY A 112 -1.52 -0.21 6.47
N TYR A 113 -1.87 0.95 5.93
CA TYR A 113 -1.27 1.50 4.71
C TYR A 113 0.25 1.70 4.85
N HIS A 114 0.71 2.23 5.98
CA HIS A 114 2.13 2.42 6.23
C HIS A 114 2.90 1.09 6.28
N LYS A 115 2.38 0.11 7.05
CA LYS A 115 2.97 -1.23 7.16
C LYS A 115 3.12 -1.89 5.78
N ALA A 116 2.10 -1.81 4.93
CA ALA A 116 2.13 -2.34 3.57
C ALA A 116 3.27 -1.71 2.74
N ALA A 117 3.43 -0.39 2.82
CA ALA A 117 4.52 0.31 2.14
C ALA A 117 5.91 -0.15 2.67
N MET A 118 6.06 -0.30 3.98
CA MET A 118 7.31 -0.78 4.60
C MET A 118 7.69 -2.19 4.14
N THR A 119 6.75 -3.14 4.18
CA THR A 119 6.95 -4.52 3.73
C THR A 119 7.44 -4.58 2.28
N ALA A 120 6.95 -3.70 1.40
CA ALA A 120 7.37 -3.68 0.01
C ALA A 120 8.85 -3.30 -0.21
N ILE A 121 9.47 -2.59 0.73
CA ILE A 121 10.83 -2.05 0.60
C ILE A 121 11.88 -2.88 1.34
N GLU A 122 11.47 -3.81 2.20
CA GLU A 122 12.34 -4.86 2.77
C GLU A 122 13.02 -5.70 1.67
#